data_AF-A0A0Q2UBG7-F1
#
_entry.id   AF-A0A0Q2UBG7-F1
#
_cell.length_a   1.000
_cell.length_b   1.000
_cell.length_c   1.000
_cell.angle_alpha   90.00
_cell.angle_beta   90.00
_cell.angle_gamma   90.00
#
_symmetry.space_group_name_H-M   'P 1'
#
loop_
_entity.id
_entity.type
_entity.pdbx_description
1 polymer ?
#
loop_
_entity_poly.entity_id
_entity_poly.type
_entity_poly.pdbx_seq_one_letter_code
_entity_poly.pdbx_strand_id
1 'polypeptide(L)'
;MPEGKKAGKPLKLANFQRKFVKGAFAKNVTVGVLSIGRGNAKTALAAGLAFADLVGALEERPQPNREIIFAARNRDQARIAFNFLLGYIGGLPEEDQALFTIRRGSRLEVEFEGNGGGLARCIAADGKSVLGGAPTLAIMDERAAWERDKGDNLENAILSGLGKRDGRALIISTSAPDDTNTFSRWLDEPPPGAYVQEHRPAFGLPADDLPSLLAANPGASEGIGSTPDWLVAQARSAIARGGSALSSFRNLNRNERVSIENRSVLVTVDEWLAAEVSPGDLPPRDGPCILGVDLGGSRSMSAAAFYWPNTGRLEALGTFPASPSLADRGASDGVSGRYVEMQERGELSVMGENTVPPGPWLGEIVRQLDGIQPACIVGDRFRHAEFNEALNKAGLGRVPFIWRGFGWKDGSEDIERFRRALFDGEIKVVPSLLLRFAFSDAVTFIDLAGNAKLGKGRSLGRIDAAAATVLAVAQGARMKAAPQRKERALWV
;
A
#
# COMPACT_ATOMS: atom_id res chain seq x y z
N MET A 1 9.92 0.19 33.50
CA MET A 1 9.67 0.83 32.20
C MET A 1 11.01 1.19 31.59
N PRO A 2 11.34 0.68 30.40
CA PRO A 2 12.69 0.83 29.84
C PRO A 2 12.93 2.16 29.13
N GLU A 3 11.89 2.80 28.59
CA GLU A 3 12.00 4.05 27.85
C GLU A 3 10.81 4.99 28.08
N GLY A 4 10.93 6.23 27.60
CA GLY A 4 9.89 7.26 27.64
C GLY A 4 9.80 8.04 28.97
N LYS A 5 8.75 8.86 29.13
CA LYS A 5 8.54 9.75 30.29
C LYS A 5 8.50 9.04 31.66
N LYS A 6 8.30 7.72 31.68
CA LYS A 6 8.23 6.89 32.89
C LYS A 6 9.41 5.92 33.02
N ALA A 7 10.50 6.12 32.28
CA ALA A 7 11.70 5.29 32.37
C ALA A 7 12.18 5.13 33.82
N GLY A 8 12.61 3.92 34.19
CA GLY A 8 13.04 3.58 35.55
C GLY A 8 11.91 3.31 36.57
N LYS A 9 10.64 3.59 36.24
CA LYS A 9 9.49 3.29 37.11
C LYS A 9 8.85 1.94 36.78
N PRO A 10 8.19 1.25 37.74
CA PRO A 10 7.43 0.03 37.47
C PRO A 10 6.33 0.27 36.40
N LEU A 11 6.07 -0.76 35.59
CA LEU A 11 4.93 -0.73 34.66
C LEU A 11 3.64 -0.79 35.48
N LYS A 12 2.83 0.27 35.41
CA LYS A 12 1.49 0.30 36.00
C LYS A 12 0.47 0.30 34.87
N LEU A 13 -0.33 -0.77 34.81
CA LEU A 13 -1.39 -0.90 33.81
C LEU A 13 -2.49 0.15 34.02
N ALA A 14 -2.90 0.80 32.94
CA ALA A 14 -4.10 1.62 32.87
C ALA A 14 -5.38 0.75 32.92
N ASN A 15 -6.52 1.35 33.23
CA ASN A 15 -7.80 0.66 33.34
C ASN A 15 -8.17 -0.06 32.05
N PHE A 16 -7.99 0.58 30.89
CA PHE A 16 -8.28 -0.06 29.60
C PHE A 16 -7.37 -1.27 29.33
N GLN A 17 -6.11 -1.22 29.79
CA GLN A 17 -5.15 -2.32 29.66
C GLN A 17 -5.53 -3.47 30.60
N ARG A 18 -5.91 -3.18 31.84
CA ARG A 18 -6.42 -4.19 32.78
C ARG A 18 -7.68 -4.87 32.25
N LYS A 19 -8.60 -4.09 31.65
CA LYS A 19 -9.79 -4.63 30.99
C LYS A 19 -9.40 -5.59 29.86
N PHE A 20 -8.44 -5.20 29.02
CA PHE A 20 -7.96 -6.05 27.94
C PHE A 20 -7.33 -7.34 28.47
N VAL A 21 -6.41 -7.24 29.42
CA VAL A 21 -5.74 -8.41 30.02
C VAL A 21 -6.76 -9.36 30.64
N LYS A 22 -7.70 -8.86 31.44
CA LYS A 22 -8.74 -9.70 32.05
C LYS A 22 -9.62 -10.40 31.01
N GLY A 23 -9.98 -9.71 29.92
CA GLY A 23 -10.79 -10.29 28.85
C GLY A 23 -10.01 -11.31 28.01
N ALA A 24 -8.80 -10.96 27.57
CA ALA A 24 -7.94 -11.82 26.76
C ALA A 24 -7.49 -13.09 27.49
N PHE A 25 -7.35 -13.03 28.83
CA PHE A 25 -6.99 -14.17 29.67
C PHE A 25 -8.18 -14.85 30.36
N ALA A 26 -9.43 -14.46 30.02
CA ALA A 26 -10.62 -15.10 30.58
C ALA A 26 -10.71 -16.58 30.20
N LYS A 27 -11.55 -17.33 30.95
CA LYS A 27 -11.84 -18.73 30.65
C LYS A 27 -12.48 -18.84 29.25
N ASN A 28 -12.09 -19.84 28.47
CA ASN A 28 -12.55 -20.10 27.10
C ASN A 28 -12.15 -19.03 26.06
N VAL A 29 -11.26 -18.10 26.40
CA VAL A 29 -10.69 -17.13 25.43
C VAL A 29 -9.32 -17.62 24.99
N THR A 30 -9.15 -17.87 23.70
CA THR A 30 -7.88 -18.28 23.09
C THR A 30 -7.24 -17.14 22.31
N VAL A 31 -8.01 -16.15 21.87
CA VAL A 31 -7.51 -15.00 21.10
C VAL A 31 -7.99 -13.69 21.71
N GLY A 32 -7.06 -12.83 22.14
CA GLY A 32 -7.34 -11.45 22.52
C GLY A 32 -7.01 -10.49 21.38
N VAL A 33 -7.97 -9.68 20.95
CA VAL A 33 -7.84 -8.71 19.87
C VAL A 33 -7.96 -7.29 20.42
N LEU A 34 -6.92 -6.46 20.24
CA LEU A 34 -6.87 -5.07 20.68
C LEU A 34 -6.66 -4.12 19.50
N SER A 35 -7.68 -3.30 19.21
CA SER A 35 -7.62 -2.18 18.26
C SER A 35 -7.51 -0.88 19.03
N ILE A 36 -6.39 -0.15 18.92
CA ILE A 36 -6.18 1.09 19.65
C ILE A 36 -5.21 2.03 18.94
N GLY A 37 -5.44 3.34 19.07
CA GLY A 37 -4.60 4.39 18.48
C GLY A 37 -3.14 4.34 18.93
N ARG A 38 -2.25 4.93 18.13
CA ARG A 38 -0.81 5.04 18.39
C ARG A 38 -0.54 5.86 19.65
N GLY A 39 0.45 5.41 20.43
CA GLY A 39 0.85 6.09 21.66
C GLY A 39 0.22 5.52 22.94
N ASN A 40 -0.71 4.56 22.83
CA ASN A 40 -1.36 3.94 23.99
C ASN A 40 -0.57 2.78 24.63
N ALA A 41 0.76 2.76 24.46
CA ALA A 41 1.67 1.77 25.05
C ALA A 41 1.32 0.29 24.78
N LYS A 42 0.74 -0.01 23.61
CA LYS A 42 0.30 -1.36 23.23
C LYS A 42 1.45 -2.38 23.13
N THR A 43 2.57 -2.00 22.53
CA THR A 43 3.78 -2.85 22.44
C THR A 43 4.42 -3.10 23.82
N ALA A 44 4.43 -2.09 24.70
CA ALA A 44 4.94 -2.25 26.07
C ALA A 44 4.06 -3.21 26.90
N LEU A 45 2.73 -3.13 26.74
CA LEU A 45 1.78 -4.08 27.32
C LEU A 45 2.05 -5.50 26.80
N ALA A 46 2.16 -5.66 25.48
CA ALA A 46 2.40 -6.95 24.86
C ALA A 46 3.70 -7.59 25.36
N ALA A 47 4.81 -6.85 25.38
CA ALA A 47 6.08 -7.31 25.91
C ALA A 47 6.03 -7.62 27.41
N GLY A 48 5.20 -6.90 28.19
CA GLY A 48 5.01 -7.19 29.62
C GLY A 48 4.28 -8.51 29.85
N LEU A 49 3.27 -8.80 29.01
CA LEU A 49 2.56 -10.09 29.04
C LEU A 49 3.45 -11.23 28.57
N ALA A 50 4.28 -11.00 27.54
CA ALA A 50 5.31 -11.95 27.11
C ALA A 50 6.29 -12.28 28.24
N PHE A 51 6.76 -11.26 28.95
CA PHE A 51 7.67 -11.43 30.06
C PHE A 51 7.01 -12.22 31.20
N ALA A 52 5.77 -11.89 31.53
CA ALA A 52 5.00 -12.60 32.55
C ALA A 52 4.77 -14.08 32.17
N ASP A 53 4.47 -14.40 30.91
CA ASP A 53 4.35 -15.80 30.46
C ASP A 53 5.70 -16.51 30.47
N LEU A 54 6.77 -15.88 29.97
CA LEU A 54 8.13 -16.43 29.96
C LEU A 54 8.56 -16.91 31.36
N VAL A 55 8.35 -16.06 32.37
CA VAL A 55 8.71 -16.40 33.76
C VAL A 55 7.67 -17.27 34.47
N GLY A 56 6.53 -17.56 33.84
CA GLY A 56 5.46 -18.38 34.41
C GLY A 56 4.62 -17.67 35.46
N ALA A 57 4.49 -16.35 35.41
CA ALA A 57 3.76 -15.53 36.38
C ALA A 57 2.27 -15.33 36.04
N LEU A 58 1.81 -15.79 34.86
CA LEU A 58 0.40 -15.64 34.46
C LEU A 58 -0.52 -16.70 35.07
N GLU A 59 0.04 -17.81 35.55
CA GLU A 59 -0.70 -18.95 36.10
C GLU A 59 -0.06 -19.41 37.40
N GLU A 60 -0.86 -19.92 38.34
CA GLU A 60 -0.35 -20.47 39.61
C GLU A 60 0.55 -21.70 39.38
N ARG A 61 0.29 -22.45 38.30
CA ARG A 61 1.04 -23.65 37.90
C ARG A 61 1.42 -23.54 36.43
N PRO A 62 2.51 -22.84 36.11
CA PRO A 62 2.87 -22.58 34.72
C PRO A 62 3.31 -23.87 34.02
N GLN A 63 2.95 -24.03 32.74
CA GLN A 63 3.42 -25.16 31.94
C GLN A 63 4.96 -25.11 31.78
N PRO A 64 5.69 -26.23 31.76
CA PRO A 64 7.14 -26.22 31.51
C PRO A 64 7.47 -25.89 30.04
N ASN A 65 8.70 -25.49 29.73
CA ASN A 65 9.20 -25.20 28.39
C ASN A 65 8.29 -24.24 27.61
N ARG A 66 7.90 -23.12 28.20
CA ARG A 66 7.00 -22.14 27.56
C ARG A 66 7.66 -21.55 26.33
N GLU A 67 6.89 -21.38 25.26
CA GLU A 67 7.40 -20.77 24.04
C GLU A 67 6.56 -19.54 23.71
N ILE A 68 7.22 -18.39 23.66
CA ILE A 68 6.61 -17.08 23.40
C ILE A 68 7.08 -16.57 22.05
N ILE A 69 6.14 -16.28 21.16
CA ILE A 69 6.42 -15.79 19.82
C ILE A 69 6.08 -14.31 19.72
N PHE A 70 7.07 -13.48 19.35
CA PHE A 70 6.84 -12.13 18.87
C PHE A 70 6.79 -12.14 17.34
N ALA A 71 5.59 -12.02 16.79
CA ALA A 71 5.35 -11.92 15.38
C ALA A 71 5.05 -10.46 14.99
N ALA A 72 5.66 -10.00 13.90
CA ALA A 72 5.42 -8.68 13.32
C ALA A 72 5.65 -8.72 11.80
N ARG A 73 5.31 -7.61 11.12
CA ARG A 73 5.50 -7.44 9.67
C ARG A 73 6.92 -7.78 9.22
N ASN A 74 7.91 -7.35 9.98
CA ASN A 74 9.32 -7.64 9.73
C ASN A 74 10.08 -7.79 11.05
N ARG A 75 11.33 -8.25 10.94
CA ARG A 75 12.17 -8.51 12.11
C ARG A 75 12.49 -7.25 12.93
N ASP A 76 12.64 -6.10 12.28
CA ASP A 76 12.95 -4.84 12.98
C ASP A 76 11.77 -4.37 13.82
N GLN A 77 10.53 -4.60 13.37
CA GLN A 77 9.34 -4.32 14.17
C GLN A 77 9.21 -5.29 15.35
N ALA A 78 9.45 -6.59 15.14
CA ALA A 78 9.47 -7.56 16.24
C ALA A 78 10.55 -7.23 17.29
N ARG A 79 11.69 -6.65 16.86
CA ARG A 79 12.76 -6.19 17.75
C ARG A 79 12.30 -5.12 18.73
N ILE A 80 11.29 -4.31 18.41
CA ILE A 80 10.78 -3.29 19.33
C ILE A 80 10.19 -3.94 20.59
N ALA A 81 9.26 -4.90 20.42
CA ALA A 81 8.69 -5.65 21.54
C ALA A 81 9.76 -6.44 22.31
N PHE A 82 10.73 -7.02 21.59
CA PHE A 82 11.87 -7.71 22.19
C PHE A 82 12.73 -6.79 23.06
N ASN A 83 13.00 -5.56 22.62
CA ASN A 83 13.77 -4.59 23.41
C ASN A 83 13.01 -4.18 24.67
N PHE A 84 11.68 -4.09 24.64
CA PHE A 84 10.89 -3.91 25.87
C PHE A 84 11.07 -5.08 26.84
N LEU A 85 11.04 -6.32 26.34
CA LEU A 85 11.30 -7.52 27.15
C LEU A 85 12.69 -7.46 27.80
N LEU A 86 13.75 -7.16 27.03
CA LEU A 86 15.10 -6.99 27.56
C LEU A 86 15.17 -5.87 28.61
N GLY A 87 14.43 -4.80 28.38
CA GLY A 87 14.33 -3.68 29.31
C GLY A 87 13.61 -4.02 30.61
N TYR A 88 12.65 -4.95 30.60
CA TYR A 88 12.05 -5.48 31.82
C TYR A 88 13.03 -6.38 32.58
N ILE A 89 13.76 -7.26 31.88
CA ILE A 89 14.79 -8.12 32.47
C ILE A 89 15.88 -7.27 33.13
N GLY A 90 16.40 -6.26 32.43
CA GLY A 90 17.43 -5.36 32.99
C GLY A 90 16.94 -4.50 34.16
N GLY A 91 15.64 -4.48 34.45
CA GLY A 91 15.08 -3.82 35.63
C GLY A 91 14.95 -4.73 36.86
N LEU A 92 15.28 -6.03 36.75
CA LEU A 92 15.29 -6.98 37.85
C LEU A 92 16.58 -6.88 38.69
N PRO A 93 16.60 -7.40 39.93
CA PRO A 93 17.85 -7.65 40.66
C PRO A 93 18.85 -8.49 39.86
N GLU A 94 20.16 -8.29 40.08
CA GLU A 94 21.22 -9.00 39.32
C GLU A 94 21.12 -10.52 39.42
N GLU A 95 20.71 -11.03 40.58
CA GLU A 95 20.49 -12.47 40.82
C GLU A 95 19.38 -13.05 39.93
N ASP A 96 18.29 -12.30 39.73
CA ASP A 96 17.19 -12.71 38.86
C ASP A 96 17.57 -12.58 37.39
N GLN A 97 18.40 -11.59 37.03
CA GLN A 97 18.91 -11.43 35.67
C GLN A 97 19.77 -12.63 35.23
N ALA A 98 20.49 -13.26 36.18
CA ALA A 98 21.31 -14.43 35.90
C ALA A 98 20.51 -15.65 35.42
N LEU A 99 19.19 -15.67 35.65
CA LEU A 99 18.29 -16.73 35.17
C LEU A 99 17.98 -16.62 33.67
N PHE A 100 18.44 -15.57 32.99
CA PHE A 100 18.15 -15.31 31.58
C PHE A 100 19.37 -15.41 30.69
N THR A 101 19.26 -16.20 29.62
CA THR A 101 20.24 -16.23 28.53
C THR A 101 19.72 -15.44 27.33
N ILE A 102 20.41 -14.35 26.97
CA ILE A 102 19.96 -13.42 25.92
C ILE A 102 20.81 -13.57 24.66
N ARG A 103 20.16 -13.82 23.52
CA ARG A 103 20.81 -13.88 22.19
C ARG A 103 20.32 -12.73 21.30
N ARG A 104 21.28 -11.95 20.76
CA ARG A 104 21.01 -10.74 19.94
C ARG A 104 21.60 -10.79 18.52
N GLY A 105 22.10 -11.96 18.10
CA GLY A 105 22.80 -12.16 16.83
C GLY A 105 21.87 -12.44 15.65
N SER A 106 22.10 -13.53 14.93
CA SER A 106 21.23 -13.97 13.82
C SER A 106 19.80 -14.32 14.29
N ARG A 107 19.64 -14.70 15.57
CA ARG A 107 18.37 -14.92 16.25
C ARG A 107 18.19 -13.90 17.39
N LEU A 108 16.94 -13.48 17.61
CA LEU A 108 16.54 -12.66 18.75
C LEU A 108 15.76 -13.56 19.70
N GLU A 109 16.43 -14.03 20.74
CA GLU A 109 15.91 -15.03 21.68
C GLU A 109 16.27 -14.67 23.12
N VAL A 110 15.36 -14.96 24.05
CA VAL A 110 15.61 -14.96 25.50
C VAL A 110 15.18 -16.31 26.04
N GLU A 111 16.11 -17.02 26.66
CA GLU A 111 15.83 -18.24 27.42
C GLU A 111 15.75 -17.90 28.91
N PHE A 112 14.85 -18.54 29.64
CA PHE A 112 14.69 -18.44 31.09
C PHE A 112 14.77 -19.84 31.70
N GLU A 113 15.50 -20.01 32.80
CA GLU A 113 15.71 -21.32 33.43
C GLU A 113 14.76 -21.60 34.61
N GLY A 114 14.11 -20.57 35.16
CA GLY A 114 13.20 -20.73 36.29
C GLY A 114 11.83 -21.31 35.92
N ASN A 115 11.09 -21.79 36.94
CA ASN A 115 9.70 -22.25 36.82
C ASN A 115 9.46 -23.23 35.64
N GLY A 116 10.38 -24.16 35.40
CA GLY A 116 10.28 -25.15 34.32
C GLY A 116 10.69 -24.66 32.94
N GLY A 117 11.31 -23.48 32.86
CA GLY A 117 11.96 -22.95 31.66
C GLY A 117 11.04 -22.28 30.65
N GLY A 118 11.62 -21.43 29.79
CA GLY A 118 10.91 -20.81 28.69
C GLY A 118 11.82 -20.14 27.66
N LEU A 119 11.28 -19.93 26.46
CA LEU A 119 11.95 -19.30 25.31
C LEU A 119 11.04 -18.26 24.69
N ALA A 120 11.48 -17.00 24.68
CA ALA A 120 10.85 -15.94 23.91
C ALA A 120 11.67 -15.64 22.66
N ARG A 121 11.04 -15.63 21.48
CA ARG A 121 11.74 -15.42 20.20
C ARG A 121 10.96 -14.58 19.20
N CYS A 122 11.68 -13.84 18.37
CA CYS A 122 11.09 -13.03 17.29
C CYS A 122 10.97 -13.82 15.98
N ILE A 123 9.83 -13.68 15.32
CA ILE A 123 9.54 -14.23 14.00
C ILE A 123 9.02 -13.11 13.10
N ALA A 124 9.45 -13.10 11.84
CA ALA A 124 8.96 -12.17 10.83
C ALA A 124 8.01 -12.89 9.84
N ALA A 125 7.04 -12.15 9.30
CA ALA A 125 6.05 -12.64 8.34
C ALA A 125 6.64 -13.14 7.00
N ASP A 126 7.90 -12.85 6.69
CA ASP A 126 8.59 -13.29 5.47
C ASP A 126 9.34 -14.63 5.62
N GLY A 127 9.39 -15.20 6.83
CA GLY A 127 10.16 -16.41 7.11
C GLY A 127 9.43 -17.71 6.73
N LYS A 128 10.10 -18.57 5.94
CA LYS A 128 9.68 -19.96 5.65
C LYS A 128 9.63 -20.89 6.89
N SER A 129 9.84 -20.39 8.11
CA SER A 129 10.29 -21.16 9.27
C SER A 129 9.40 -21.01 10.51
N VAL A 130 8.09 -21.21 10.37
CA VAL A 130 7.14 -21.32 11.52
C VAL A 130 6.70 -22.77 11.77
N LEU A 131 7.00 -23.67 10.85
CA LEU A 131 6.52 -25.05 10.87
C LEU A 131 7.26 -25.88 11.94
N GLY A 132 6.67 -25.98 13.13
CA GLY A 132 7.05 -26.99 14.13
C GLY A 132 6.81 -26.64 15.60
N GLY A 133 6.73 -25.35 15.93
CA GLY A 133 6.60 -24.89 17.32
C GLY A 133 5.30 -25.31 18.02
N ALA A 134 5.30 -25.17 19.35
CA ALA A 134 4.15 -25.36 20.23
C ALA A 134 4.16 -24.21 21.26
N PRO A 135 3.84 -22.99 20.82
CA PRO A 135 3.84 -21.81 21.69
C PRO A 135 2.75 -21.88 22.76
N THR A 136 3.03 -21.26 23.91
CA THR A 136 2.04 -20.98 24.97
C THR A 136 1.44 -19.59 24.80
N LEU A 137 2.20 -18.65 24.22
CA LEU A 137 1.74 -17.30 23.92
C LEU A 137 2.31 -16.82 22.58
N ALA A 138 1.45 -16.23 21.75
CA ALA A 138 1.89 -15.51 20.56
C ALA A 138 1.39 -14.07 20.58
N ILE A 139 2.28 -13.14 20.29
CA ILE A 139 1.98 -11.72 20.14
C ILE A 139 2.12 -11.38 18.67
N MET A 140 1.03 -10.93 18.06
CA MET A 140 0.97 -10.49 16.67
C MET A 140 0.78 -8.97 16.67
N ASP A 141 1.90 -8.24 16.67
CA ASP A 141 1.91 -6.78 16.76
C ASP A 141 1.79 -6.13 15.37
N GLU A 142 1.07 -5.01 15.31
CA GLU A 142 0.72 -4.25 14.10
C GLU A 142 0.10 -5.12 13.00
N ARG A 143 -0.79 -6.04 13.38
CA ARG A 143 -1.37 -7.05 12.47
C ARG A 143 -2.04 -6.45 11.23
N ALA A 144 -2.67 -5.28 11.36
CA ALA A 144 -3.30 -4.61 10.23
C ALA A 144 -2.31 -4.19 9.12
N ALA A 145 -1.03 -4.01 9.47
CA ALA A 145 0.03 -3.58 8.56
C ALA A 145 0.82 -4.74 7.93
N TRP A 146 0.46 -6.00 8.22
CA TRP A 146 1.11 -7.16 7.62
C TRP A 146 0.68 -7.27 6.16
N GLU A 147 1.59 -7.78 5.31
CA GLU A 147 1.26 -8.12 3.93
C GLU A 147 0.19 -9.22 3.94
N ARG A 148 -0.81 -9.15 3.06
CA ARG A 148 -2.04 -9.94 3.17
C ARG A 148 -1.75 -11.44 3.13
N ASP A 149 -1.15 -11.92 2.04
CA ASP A 149 -0.99 -13.35 1.83
C ASP A 149 0.05 -13.95 2.78
N LYS A 150 1.18 -13.27 2.97
CA LYS A 150 2.23 -13.73 3.90
C LYS A 150 1.77 -13.65 5.35
N GLY A 151 1.07 -12.58 5.70
CA GLY A 151 0.57 -12.34 7.05
C GLY A 151 -0.50 -13.35 7.46
N ASP A 152 -1.44 -13.64 6.57
CA ASP A 152 -2.49 -14.62 6.82
C ASP A 152 -1.90 -16.03 6.98
N ASN A 153 -0.92 -16.39 6.14
CA ASN A 153 -0.21 -17.68 6.28
C ASN A 153 0.54 -17.79 7.61
N LEU A 154 1.24 -16.72 8.04
CA LEU A 154 1.93 -16.71 9.32
C LEU A 154 0.95 -16.82 10.50
N GLU A 155 -0.13 -16.03 10.48
CA GLU A 155 -1.17 -16.07 11.52
C GLU A 155 -1.76 -17.48 11.65
N ASN A 156 -2.16 -18.09 10.55
CA ASN A 156 -2.72 -19.44 10.54
C ASN A 156 -1.75 -20.47 11.11
N ALA A 157 -0.46 -20.37 10.77
CA ALA A 157 0.57 -21.25 11.31
C ALA A 157 0.76 -21.08 12.82
N ILE A 158 0.73 -19.84 13.32
CA ILE A 158 0.82 -19.53 14.75
C ILE A 158 -0.39 -20.07 15.50
N LEU A 159 -1.60 -19.78 15.02
CA LEU A 159 -2.86 -20.22 15.65
C LEU A 159 -2.94 -21.75 15.70
N SER A 160 -2.55 -22.44 14.63
CA SER A 160 -2.44 -23.90 14.60
C SER A 160 -1.44 -24.44 15.63
N GLY A 161 -0.28 -23.78 15.79
CA GLY A 161 0.73 -24.15 16.78
C GLY A 161 0.26 -23.99 18.23
N LEU A 162 -0.46 -22.90 18.53
CA LEU A 162 -1.02 -22.62 19.87
C LEU A 162 -2.00 -23.70 20.33
N GLY A 163 -2.78 -24.26 19.40
CA GLY A 163 -3.75 -25.32 19.70
C GLY A 163 -3.16 -26.61 20.29
N LYS A 164 -1.83 -26.83 20.17
CA LYS A 164 -1.17 -28.01 20.75
C LYS A 164 -1.00 -27.94 22.27
N ARG A 165 -1.11 -26.76 22.86
CA ARG A 165 -0.82 -26.50 24.29
C ARG A 165 -1.85 -25.61 24.97
N ASP A 166 -3.02 -25.45 24.36
CA ASP A 166 -4.05 -24.49 24.79
C ASP A 166 -3.47 -23.07 24.94
N GLY A 167 -2.53 -22.72 24.05
CA GLY A 167 -1.86 -21.43 24.05
C GLY A 167 -2.78 -20.29 23.63
N ARG A 168 -2.37 -19.06 23.94
CA ARG A 168 -3.14 -17.85 23.63
C ARG A 168 -2.48 -16.97 22.58
N ALA A 169 -3.29 -16.32 21.76
CA ALA A 169 -2.86 -15.30 20.81
C ALA A 169 -3.29 -13.91 21.28
N LEU A 170 -2.39 -12.94 21.18
CA LEU A 170 -2.68 -11.51 21.35
C LEU A 170 -2.45 -10.82 20.02
N ILE A 171 -3.54 -10.41 19.36
CA ILE A 171 -3.52 -9.68 18.10
C ILE A 171 -3.72 -8.20 18.42
N ILE A 172 -2.71 -7.38 18.18
CA ILE A 172 -2.68 -5.98 18.63
C ILE A 172 -2.33 -5.10 17.44
N SER A 173 -3.13 -4.07 17.16
CA SER A 173 -2.87 -3.16 16.04
C SER A 173 -3.60 -1.82 16.20
N THR A 174 -3.19 -0.82 15.42
CA THR A 174 -4.13 0.26 15.03
C THR A 174 -5.12 -0.27 13.99
N SER A 175 -6.19 0.48 13.74
CA SER A 175 -7.20 0.15 12.74
C SER A 175 -6.60 -0.06 11.35
N ALA A 176 -7.11 -1.06 10.64
CA ALA A 176 -6.80 -1.29 9.24
C ALA A 176 -7.37 -0.19 8.33
N PRO A 177 -6.86 -0.07 7.09
CA PRO A 177 -7.35 0.94 6.14
C PRO A 177 -8.73 0.62 5.56
N ASP A 178 -9.15 -0.65 5.56
CA ASP A 178 -10.40 -1.12 4.97
C ASP A 178 -10.93 -2.40 5.64
N ASP A 179 -12.17 -2.78 5.30
CA ASP A 179 -12.89 -3.92 5.87
C ASP A 179 -12.36 -5.28 5.40
N THR A 180 -11.66 -5.33 4.25
CA THR A 180 -11.18 -6.58 3.66
C THR A 180 -9.92 -7.11 4.34
N ASN A 181 -9.26 -6.27 5.14
CA ASN A 181 -8.11 -6.62 5.94
C ASN A 181 -8.48 -7.65 7.01
N THR A 182 -7.63 -8.66 7.20
CA THR A 182 -7.85 -9.74 8.18
C THR A 182 -8.01 -9.22 9.60
N PHE A 183 -7.32 -8.14 9.98
CA PHE A 183 -7.51 -7.52 11.29
C PHE A 183 -8.91 -6.88 11.43
N SER A 184 -9.47 -6.30 10.36
CA SER A 184 -10.86 -5.81 10.40
C SER A 184 -11.84 -6.95 10.62
N ARG A 185 -11.64 -8.10 9.96
CA ARG A 185 -12.49 -9.29 10.16
C ARG A 185 -12.43 -9.82 11.59
N TRP A 186 -11.26 -9.81 12.24
CA TRP A 186 -11.14 -10.16 13.66
C TRP A 186 -11.97 -9.26 14.58
N LEU A 187 -12.16 -7.99 14.21
CA LEU A 187 -12.94 -7.03 14.99
C LEU A 187 -14.44 -7.15 14.72
N ASP A 188 -14.81 -7.29 13.44
CA ASP A 188 -16.21 -7.22 12.99
C ASP A 188 -16.92 -8.58 13.10
N GLU A 189 -16.19 -9.68 12.85
CA GLU A 189 -16.68 -11.06 12.84
C GLU A 189 -15.78 -11.98 13.69
N PRO A 190 -15.65 -11.71 15.00
CA PRO A 190 -14.76 -12.50 15.86
C PRO A 190 -15.22 -13.96 15.95
N PRO A 191 -14.34 -14.95 15.73
CA PRO A 191 -14.68 -16.35 15.88
C PRO A 191 -14.92 -16.72 17.37
N PRO A 192 -15.55 -17.87 17.66
CA PRO A 192 -15.69 -18.36 19.03
C PRO A 192 -14.35 -18.44 19.75
N GLY A 193 -14.32 -17.99 21.00
CA GLY A 193 -13.09 -17.93 21.81
C GLY A 193 -12.24 -16.67 21.57
N ALA A 194 -12.70 -15.72 20.76
CA ALA A 194 -12.08 -14.41 20.64
C ALA A 194 -12.68 -13.38 21.61
N TYR A 195 -11.82 -12.58 22.24
CA TYR A 195 -12.20 -11.39 23.00
C TYR A 195 -11.71 -10.15 22.26
N VAL A 196 -12.65 -9.29 21.84
CA VAL A 196 -12.35 -8.05 21.12
C VAL A 196 -12.47 -6.85 22.05
N GLN A 197 -11.46 -5.98 22.03
CA GLN A 197 -11.54 -4.65 22.61
C GLN A 197 -11.08 -3.62 21.58
N GLU A 198 -12.01 -2.80 21.14
CA GLU A 198 -11.76 -1.72 20.19
C GLU A 198 -11.95 -0.35 20.84
N HIS A 199 -10.99 0.54 20.57
CA HIS A 199 -11.02 1.96 20.93
C HIS A 199 -11.09 2.79 19.65
N ARG A 200 -12.27 2.85 19.06
CA ARG A 200 -12.57 3.64 17.87
C ARG A 200 -13.74 4.60 18.17
N PRO A 201 -13.64 5.89 17.81
CA PRO A 201 -14.73 6.82 18.00
C PRO A 201 -15.88 6.54 17.01
N ALA A 202 -17.06 7.06 17.33
CA ALA A 202 -18.19 6.98 16.41
C ALA A 202 -17.87 7.65 15.06
N PHE A 203 -18.45 7.12 14.00
CA PHE A 203 -18.25 7.62 12.64
C PHE A 203 -18.75 9.07 12.50
N GLY A 204 -18.06 9.85 11.66
CA GLY A 204 -18.49 11.21 11.28
C GLY A 204 -18.14 12.33 12.26
N LEU A 205 -17.42 12.06 13.35
CA LEU A 205 -17.03 13.08 14.31
C LEU A 205 -15.87 13.98 13.80
N PRO A 206 -15.80 15.26 14.22
CA PRO A 206 -14.67 16.14 13.94
C PRO A 206 -13.35 15.55 14.42
N ALA A 207 -12.26 15.75 13.67
CA ALA A 207 -10.98 15.11 13.99
C ALA A 207 -10.35 15.67 15.28
N ASP A 208 -10.63 16.92 15.63
CA ASP A 208 -10.14 17.61 16.84
C ASP A 208 -11.13 17.60 18.01
N ASP A 209 -12.24 16.85 17.89
CA ASP A 209 -13.18 16.65 18.98
C ASP A 209 -12.50 15.87 20.14
N LEU A 210 -12.38 16.52 21.30
CA LEU A 210 -11.63 15.99 22.44
C LEU A 210 -12.24 14.68 23.01
N PRO A 211 -13.56 14.57 23.25
CA PRO A 211 -14.16 13.31 23.69
C PRO A 211 -13.84 12.12 22.77
N SER A 212 -13.93 12.30 21.44
CA SER A 212 -13.60 11.23 20.50
C SER A 212 -12.09 10.93 20.44
N LEU A 213 -11.23 11.93 20.63
CA LEU A 213 -9.79 11.71 20.78
C LEU A 213 -9.46 10.87 22.02
N LEU A 214 -10.13 11.12 23.15
CA LEU A 214 -9.95 10.33 24.38
C LEU A 214 -10.53 8.93 24.28
N ALA A 215 -11.61 8.74 23.52
CA ALA A 215 -12.15 7.41 23.22
C ALA A 215 -11.15 6.55 22.42
N ALA A 216 -10.46 7.14 21.44
CA ALA A 216 -9.41 6.46 20.67
C ALA A 216 -8.09 6.30 21.45
N ASN A 217 -7.85 7.18 22.43
CA ASN A 217 -6.62 7.27 23.20
C ASN A 217 -6.89 7.25 24.72
N PRO A 218 -7.45 6.14 25.26
CA PRO A 218 -7.78 6.04 26.67
C PRO A 218 -6.55 6.21 27.58
N GLY A 219 -5.34 5.95 27.06
CA GLY A 219 -4.10 6.19 27.79
C GLY A 219 -3.87 7.65 28.14
N ALA A 220 -4.34 8.59 27.31
CA ALA A 220 -4.14 10.03 27.53
C ALA A 220 -4.76 10.50 28.86
N SER A 221 -5.95 9.99 29.19
CA SER A 221 -6.68 10.27 30.43
C SER A 221 -5.98 9.70 31.68
N GLU A 222 -5.15 8.67 31.51
CA GLU A 222 -4.44 7.97 32.59
C GLU A 222 -2.94 8.32 32.62
N GLY A 223 -2.53 9.36 31.89
CA GLY A 223 -1.15 9.82 31.83
C GLY A 223 -0.20 8.82 31.14
N ILE A 224 -0.69 8.08 30.15
CA ILE A 224 0.09 7.19 29.28
C ILE A 224 0.09 7.79 27.86
N GLY A 225 1.28 7.94 27.27
CA GLY A 225 1.41 8.42 25.90
C GLY A 225 1.23 9.94 25.76
N SER A 226 0.48 10.33 24.74
CA SER A 226 0.22 11.73 24.40
C SER A 226 -0.76 12.38 25.37
N THR A 227 -0.56 13.67 25.64
CA THR A 227 -1.52 14.45 26.45
C THR A 227 -2.75 14.82 25.62
N PRO A 228 -3.91 15.06 26.26
CA PRO A 228 -5.11 15.56 25.57
C PRO A 228 -4.85 16.81 24.72
N ASP A 229 -4.16 17.81 25.28
CA ASP A 229 -3.83 19.06 24.58
C ASP A 229 -2.95 18.83 23.35
N TRP A 230 -2.00 17.89 23.44
CA TRP A 230 -1.15 17.54 22.31
C TRP A 230 -1.94 16.86 21.19
N LEU A 231 -2.88 15.97 21.54
CA LEU A 231 -3.75 15.31 20.56
C LEU A 231 -4.62 16.33 19.81
N VAL A 232 -5.21 17.29 20.53
CA VAL A 232 -5.99 18.38 19.92
C VAL A 232 -5.12 19.25 19.02
N ALA A 233 -3.91 19.62 19.48
CA ALA A 233 -2.99 20.42 18.68
C ALA A 233 -2.57 19.70 17.38
N GLN A 234 -2.27 18.39 17.47
CA GLN A 234 -1.96 17.58 16.29
C GLN A 234 -3.17 17.43 15.36
N ALA A 235 -4.37 17.24 15.91
CA ALA A 235 -5.59 17.19 15.12
C ALA A 235 -5.81 18.47 14.31
N ARG A 236 -5.68 19.64 14.95
CA ARG A 236 -5.79 20.94 14.28
C ARG A 236 -4.74 21.13 13.19
N SER A 237 -3.49 20.73 13.46
CA SER A 237 -2.42 20.75 12.45
C SER A 237 -2.68 19.80 11.29
N ALA A 238 -3.28 18.62 11.54
CA ALA A 238 -3.66 17.67 10.50
C ALA A 238 -4.84 18.20 9.65
N ILE A 239 -5.84 18.80 10.28
CA ILE A 239 -6.97 19.47 9.61
C ILE A 239 -6.47 20.59 8.70
N ALA A 240 -5.61 21.47 9.21
CA ALA A 240 -5.07 22.60 8.44
C ALA A 240 -4.25 22.15 7.22
N ARG A 241 -3.56 21.00 7.31
CA ARG A 241 -2.79 20.43 6.19
C ARG A 241 -3.66 19.66 5.19
N GLY A 242 -4.79 19.09 5.63
CA GLY A 242 -5.68 18.30 4.79
C GLY A 242 -5.05 17.00 4.25
N GLY A 243 -5.75 16.35 3.32
CA GLY A 243 -5.24 15.17 2.60
C GLY A 243 -4.71 14.06 3.52
N SER A 244 -3.49 13.58 3.24
CA SER A 244 -2.86 12.48 3.99
C SER A 244 -2.58 12.82 5.42
N ALA A 245 -2.31 14.08 5.74
CA ALA A 245 -2.06 14.47 7.12
C ALA A 245 -3.30 14.21 7.97
N LEU A 246 -4.49 14.54 7.43
CA LEU A 246 -5.77 14.27 8.08
C LEU A 246 -6.12 12.79 8.07
N SER A 247 -5.98 12.09 6.95
CA SER A 247 -6.28 10.65 6.86
C SER A 247 -5.36 9.80 7.75
N SER A 248 -4.07 10.14 7.80
CA SER A 248 -3.07 9.52 8.68
C SER A 248 -3.40 9.77 10.14
N PHE A 249 -3.78 11.00 10.51
CA PHE A 249 -4.20 11.30 11.88
C PHE A 249 -5.49 10.55 12.27
N ARG A 250 -6.48 10.50 11.38
CA ARG A 250 -7.72 9.75 11.58
C ARG A 250 -7.46 8.26 11.81
N ASN A 251 -6.61 7.64 10.99
CA ASN A 251 -6.29 6.23 11.18
C ASN A 251 -5.37 5.99 12.39
N LEU A 252 -4.19 6.61 12.43
CA LEU A 252 -3.15 6.27 13.41
C LEU A 252 -3.43 6.81 14.80
N ASN A 253 -4.05 7.98 14.94
CA ASN A 253 -4.30 8.60 16.24
C ASN A 253 -5.76 8.44 16.68
N ARG A 254 -6.72 8.52 15.77
CA ARG A 254 -8.15 8.32 16.09
C ARG A 254 -8.61 6.88 15.89
N ASN A 255 -7.74 5.99 15.41
CA ASN A 255 -8.06 4.58 15.22
C ASN A 255 -9.27 4.35 14.29
N GLU A 256 -9.52 5.29 13.38
CA GLU A 256 -10.62 5.22 12.42
C GLU A 256 -10.21 4.35 11.23
N ARG A 257 -11.20 3.65 10.65
CA ARG A 257 -11.00 2.83 9.46
C ARG A 257 -11.00 3.70 8.21
N VAL A 258 -9.87 4.38 8.01
CA VAL A 258 -9.61 5.28 6.88
C VAL A 258 -8.27 4.90 6.25
N SER A 259 -8.20 4.88 4.92
CA SER A 259 -6.94 4.65 4.21
C SER A 259 -5.96 5.82 4.44
N ILE A 260 -4.74 5.49 4.87
CA ILE A 260 -3.64 6.44 5.06
C ILE A 260 -2.97 6.79 3.72
N GLU A 261 -3.14 5.94 2.71
CA GLU A 261 -2.58 6.20 1.39
C GLU A 261 -3.31 7.39 0.78
N ASN A 262 -2.55 8.45 0.49
CA ASN A 262 -3.03 9.66 -0.14
C ASN A 262 -3.37 9.38 -1.60
N ARG A 263 -4.46 8.64 -1.83
CA ARG A 263 -5.00 8.33 -3.14
C ARG A 263 -5.94 9.46 -3.49
N SER A 264 -5.48 10.35 -4.35
CA SER A 264 -6.40 11.19 -5.13
C SER A 264 -6.62 10.51 -6.46
N VAL A 265 -7.82 10.58 -7.03
CA VAL A 265 -8.01 10.17 -8.43
C VAL A 265 -7.07 11.00 -9.33
N LEU A 266 -6.55 10.39 -10.40
CA LEU A 266 -5.75 11.15 -11.36
C LEU A 266 -6.58 12.30 -11.93
N VAL A 267 -7.78 11.97 -12.38
CA VAL A 267 -8.85 12.90 -12.80
C VAL A 267 -10.18 12.28 -12.40
N THR A 268 -11.20 13.09 -12.18
CA THR A 268 -12.57 12.61 -11.98
C THR A 268 -13.16 12.13 -13.30
N VAL A 269 -14.27 11.37 -13.21
CA VAL A 269 -15.01 10.92 -14.39
C VAL A 269 -15.48 12.12 -15.22
N ASP A 270 -16.05 13.15 -14.58
CA ASP A 270 -16.56 14.32 -15.28
C ASP A 270 -15.45 15.14 -15.96
N GLU A 271 -14.30 15.30 -15.30
CA GLU A 271 -13.12 15.95 -15.89
C GLU A 271 -12.62 15.21 -17.14
N TRP A 272 -12.62 13.87 -17.12
CA TRP A 272 -12.23 13.09 -18.30
C TRP A 272 -13.29 13.18 -19.41
N LEU A 273 -14.57 13.02 -19.07
CA LEU A 273 -15.67 13.07 -20.03
C LEU A 273 -15.74 14.42 -20.76
N ALA A 274 -15.26 15.51 -20.15
CA ALA A 274 -15.16 16.82 -20.80
C ALA A 274 -14.20 16.86 -22.00
N ALA A 275 -13.26 15.92 -22.12
CA ALA A 275 -12.39 15.77 -23.28
C ALA A 275 -13.01 14.96 -24.42
N GLU A 276 -14.13 14.28 -24.17
CA GLU A 276 -14.75 13.43 -25.17
C GLU A 276 -15.55 14.24 -26.20
N VAL A 277 -15.38 13.89 -27.47
CA VAL A 277 -16.08 14.50 -28.61
C VAL A 277 -16.71 13.41 -29.47
N SER A 278 -17.78 13.74 -30.19
CA SER A 278 -18.39 12.81 -31.14
C SER A 278 -17.36 12.39 -32.20
N PRO A 279 -17.43 11.17 -32.78
CA PRO A 279 -16.50 10.75 -33.84
C PRO A 279 -16.37 11.71 -35.02
N GLY A 280 -17.45 12.42 -35.38
CA GLY A 280 -17.44 13.45 -36.44
C GLY A 280 -16.76 14.77 -36.05
N ASP A 281 -16.62 15.04 -34.75
CA ASP A 281 -16.02 16.26 -34.19
C ASP A 281 -14.55 16.05 -33.80
N LEU A 282 -14.02 14.83 -33.96
CA LEU A 282 -12.62 14.53 -33.63
C LEU A 282 -11.69 15.31 -34.59
N PRO A 283 -10.84 16.22 -34.08
CA PRO A 283 -9.94 17.04 -34.92
C PRO A 283 -9.04 16.18 -35.80
N PRO A 284 -8.53 16.67 -36.96
CA PRO A 284 -7.65 15.89 -37.82
C PRO A 284 -6.30 15.56 -37.14
N ARG A 285 -5.62 14.51 -37.65
CA ARG A 285 -4.25 14.13 -37.28
C ARG A 285 -3.23 15.12 -37.88
N ASP A 286 -3.26 16.38 -37.44
CA ASP A 286 -2.40 17.46 -37.96
C ASP A 286 -1.28 17.84 -36.98
N GLY A 287 -0.11 18.17 -37.54
CA GLY A 287 1.10 18.53 -36.78
C GLY A 287 1.89 17.33 -36.22
N PRO A 288 2.83 17.58 -35.29
CA PRO A 288 3.71 16.54 -34.77
C PRO A 288 2.95 15.53 -33.91
N CYS A 289 2.98 14.25 -34.30
CA CYS A 289 2.45 13.16 -33.49
C CYS A 289 3.45 12.76 -32.40
N ILE A 290 2.99 12.62 -31.16
CA ILE A 290 3.76 12.09 -30.04
C ILE A 290 3.20 10.71 -29.69
N LEU A 291 4.09 9.73 -29.62
CA LEU A 291 3.73 8.35 -29.29
C LEU A 291 4.13 8.04 -27.84
N GLY A 292 3.16 8.03 -26.92
CA GLY A 292 3.35 7.53 -25.56
C GLY A 292 3.21 6.01 -25.52
N VAL A 293 4.11 5.32 -24.84
CA VAL A 293 4.09 3.84 -24.71
C VAL A 293 4.25 3.42 -23.26
N ASP A 294 3.44 2.44 -22.84
CA ASP A 294 3.59 1.71 -21.59
C ASP A 294 3.64 0.20 -21.89
N LEU A 295 4.76 -0.44 -21.56
CA LEU A 295 5.01 -1.84 -21.90
C LEU A 295 4.72 -2.76 -20.72
N GLY A 296 3.76 -3.66 -20.92
CA GLY A 296 3.41 -4.68 -19.96
C GLY A 296 4.52 -5.70 -19.73
N GLY A 297 4.66 -6.11 -18.47
CA GLY A 297 5.40 -7.31 -18.09
C GLY A 297 4.64 -8.60 -18.43
N SER A 298 4.95 -9.68 -17.71
CA SER A 298 4.23 -10.94 -17.88
C SER A 298 2.75 -10.80 -17.56
N ARG A 299 1.88 -11.33 -18.42
CA ARG A 299 0.41 -11.29 -18.30
C ARG A 299 -0.22 -9.90 -18.19
N SER A 300 0.55 -8.83 -18.39
CA SER A 300 0.09 -7.43 -18.25
C SER A 300 -0.27 -6.82 -19.61
N MET A 301 -1.04 -5.74 -19.60
CA MET A 301 -1.37 -4.99 -20.81
C MET A 301 -0.17 -4.16 -21.27
N SER A 302 0.04 -4.03 -22.57
CA SER A 302 0.83 -2.94 -23.16
C SER A 302 -0.12 -1.93 -23.79
N ALA A 303 0.20 -0.65 -23.75
CA ALA A 303 -0.64 0.39 -24.31
C ALA A 303 0.16 1.45 -25.06
N ALA A 304 -0.48 2.05 -26.06
CA ALA A 304 0.05 3.16 -26.84
C ALA A 304 -0.97 4.29 -26.89
N ALA A 305 -0.50 5.54 -26.79
CA ALA A 305 -1.31 6.73 -26.97
C ALA A 305 -0.67 7.64 -28.04
N PHE A 306 -1.49 8.11 -28.97
CA PHE A 306 -1.11 9.00 -30.05
C PHE A 306 -1.69 10.36 -29.77
N TYR A 307 -0.84 11.37 -29.59
CA TYR A 307 -1.28 12.73 -29.26
C TYR A 307 -0.74 13.74 -30.27
N TRP A 308 -1.62 14.58 -30.80
CA TRP A 308 -1.29 15.70 -31.68
C TRP A 308 -1.51 17.01 -30.94
N PRO A 309 -0.46 17.66 -30.41
CA PRO A 309 -0.61 18.85 -29.57
C PRO A 309 -1.26 20.03 -30.31
N ASN A 310 -1.08 20.13 -31.63
CA ASN A 310 -1.62 21.22 -32.43
C ASN A 310 -3.15 21.21 -32.50
N THR A 311 -3.75 20.03 -32.54
CA THR A 311 -5.21 19.87 -32.65
C THR A 311 -5.86 19.38 -31.36
N GLY A 312 -5.04 18.89 -30.42
CA GLY A 312 -5.49 18.24 -29.20
C GLY A 312 -6.00 16.80 -29.41
N ARG A 313 -5.95 16.28 -30.64
CA ARG A 313 -6.42 14.93 -30.96
C ARG A 313 -5.64 13.90 -30.14
N LEU A 314 -6.37 13.02 -29.46
CA LEU A 314 -5.84 11.88 -28.72
C LEU A 314 -6.50 10.60 -29.22
N GLU A 315 -5.68 9.57 -29.43
CA GLU A 315 -6.11 8.19 -29.69
C GLU A 315 -5.31 7.25 -28.81
N ALA A 316 -5.89 6.11 -28.41
CA ALA A 316 -5.18 5.13 -27.60
C ALA A 316 -5.60 3.70 -27.92
N LEU A 317 -4.65 2.78 -27.79
CA LEU A 317 -4.82 1.35 -28.03
C LEU A 317 -4.21 0.54 -26.89
N GLY A 318 -4.89 -0.52 -26.50
CA GLY A 318 -4.39 -1.52 -25.54
C GLY A 318 -4.13 -2.86 -26.22
N THR A 319 -3.20 -3.63 -25.68
CA THR A 319 -2.95 -5.01 -26.12
C THR A 319 -2.67 -5.92 -24.93
N PHE A 320 -3.39 -7.02 -24.84
CA PHE A 320 -3.09 -8.10 -23.89
C PHE A 320 -2.37 -9.28 -24.57
N PRO A 321 -1.66 -10.12 -23.80
CA PRO A 321 -1.30 -11.45 -24.26
C PRO A 321 -2.55 -12.32 -24.43
N ALA A 322 -2.53 -13.27 -25.37
CA ALA A 322 -3.66 -14.15 -25.65
C ALA A 322 -4.01 -15.11 -24.49
N SER A 323 -3.07 -15.40 -23.59
CA SER A 323 -3.27 -16.31 -22.45
C SER A 323 -3.03 -15.65 -21.09
N PRO A 324 -4.02 -15.68 -20.16
CA PRO A 324 -5.40 -16.15 -20.32
C PRO A 324 -6.25 -15.30 -21.30
N SER A 325 -7.41 -15.83 -21.71
CA SER A 325 -8.33 -15.16 -22.65
C SER A 325 -8.87 -13.84 -22.10
N LEU A 326 -9.38 -12.95 -22.97
CA LEU A 326 -9.99 -11.69 -22.51
C LEU A 326 -11.19 -11.89 -21.59
N ALA A 327 -11.99 -12.94 -21.81
CA ALA A 327 -13.12 -13.28 -20.95
C ALA A 327 -12.67 -13.73 -19.56
N ASP A 328 -11.67 -14.61 -19.50
CA ASP A 328 -11.10 -15.08 -18.22
C ASP A 328 -10.41 -13.95 -17.46
N ARG A 329 -9.66 -13.10 -18.17
CA ARG A 329 -9.07 -11.88 -17.60
C ARG A 329 -10.15 -10.96 -17.07
N GLY A 330 -11.22 -10.77 -17.84
CA GLY A 330 -12.33 -9.92 -17.47
C GLY A 330 -13.01 -10.38 -16.18
N ALA A 331 -13.28 -11.68 -16.07
CA ALA A 331 -13.81 -12.29 -14.84
C ALA A 331 -12.86 -12.14 -13.66
N SER A 332 -11.57 -12.44 -13.86
CA SER A 332 -10.53 -12.35 -12.82
C SER A 332 -10.32 -10.92 -12.32
N ASP A 333 -10.30 -9.94 -13.24
CA ASP A 333 -10.11 -8.53 -12.94
C ASP A 333 -11.40 -7.86 -12.43
N GLY A 334 -12.53 -8.57 -12.34
CA GLY A 334 -13.82 -8.03 -11.86
C GLY A 334 -14.50 -7.09 -12.85
N VAL A 335 -14.20 -7.21 -14.14
CA VAL A 335 -14.74 -6.37 -15.22
C VAL A 335 -15.61 -7.13 -16.22
N SER A 336 -15.84 -8.43 -15.97
CA SER A 336 -16.71 -9.29 -16.78
C SER A 336 -16.39 -9.17 -18.29
N GLY A 337 -17.39 -8.96 -19.16
CA GLY A 337 -17.20 -8.90 -20.61
C GLY A 337 -16.51 -7.64 -21.15
N ARG A 338 -16.07 -6.70 -20.30
CA ARG A 338 -15.60 -5.37 -20.76
C ARG A 338 -14.38 -5.44 -21.68
N TYR A 339 -13.45 -6.37 -21.46
CA TYR A 339 -12.30 -6.51 -22.36
C TYR A 339 -12.71 -7.05 -23.74
N VAL A 340 -13.71 -7.94 -23.80
CA VAL A 340 -14.26 -8.42 -25.08
C VAL A 340 -14.95 -7.27 -25.81
N GLU A 341 -15.74 -6.46 -25.10
CA GLU A 341 -16.37 -5.25 -25.65
C GLU A 341 -15.34 -4.25 -26.20
N MET A 342 -14.24 -4.01 -25.46
CA MET A 342 -13.15 -3.14 -25.94
C MET A 342 -12.50 -3.70 -27.22
N GLN A 343 -12.43 -5.04 -27.36
CA GLN A 343 -11.89 -5.68 -28.56
C GLN A 343 -12.81 -5.50 -29.76
N GLU A 344 -14.11 -5.73 -29.58
CA GLU A 344 -15.12 -5.53 -30.63
C GLU A 344 -15.16 -4.08 -31.13
N ARG A 345 -14.87 -3.12 -30.24
CA ARG A 345 -14.75 -1.69 -30.55
C ARG A 345 -13.42 -1.30 -31.20
N GLY A 346 -12.47 -2.22 -31.33
CA GLY A 346 -11.15 -1.96 -31.90
C GLY A 346 -10.19 -1.19 -30.98
N GLU A 347 -10.54 -1.00 -29.71
CA GLU A 347 -9.72 -0.28 -28.73
C GLU A 347 -8.68 -1.20 -28.06
N LEU A 348 -8.96 -2.51 -28.04
CA LEU A 348 -8.12 -3.54 -27.42
C LEU A 348 -7.82 -4.66 -28.40
N SER A 349 -6.58 -5.13 -28.43
CA SER A 349 -6.16 -6.28 -29.23
C SER A 349 -5.48 -7.35 -28.37
N VAL A 350 -5.24 -8.53 -28.96
CA VAL A 350 -4.45 -9.60 -28.35
C VAL A 350 -3.25 -9.93 -29.22
N MET A 351 -2.09 -10.13 -28.59
CA MET A 351 -0.86 -10.47 -29.29
C MET A 351 0.11 -11.27 -28.41
N GLY A 352 0.68 -12.33 -28.98
CA GLY A 352 1.58 -13.25 -28.26
C GLY A 352 0.83 -14.13 -27.26
N GLU A 353 1.58 -14.96 -26.53
CA GLU A 353 1.01 -15.98 -25.64
C GLU A 353 0.90 -15.48 -24.20
N ASN A 354 2.01 -15.50 -23.45
CA ASN A 354 2.07 -15.07 -22.05
C ASN A 354 2.52 -13.61 -21.87
N THR A 355 3.11 -13.03 -22.92
CA THR A 355 3.61 -11.64 -22.96
C THR A 355 3.29 -11.03 -24.31
N VAL A 356 3.08 -9.71 -24.35
CA VAL A 356 3.03 -8.96 -25.61
C VAL A 356 4.45 -8.81 -26.15
N PRO A 357 4.78 -9.34 -27.35
CA PRO A 357 6.12 -9.26 -27.90
C PRO A 357 6.39 -7.84 -28.44
N PRO A 358 7.38 -7.08 -27.92
CA PRO A 358 7.56 -5.67 -28.26
C PRO A 358 7.74 -5.38 -29.76
N GLY A 359 8.46 -6.25 -30.49
CA GLY A 359 8.71 -6.11 -31.92
C GLY A 359 7.44 -6.11 -32.78
N PRO A 360 6.70 -7.24 -32.83
CA PRO A 360 5.43 -7.32 -33.55
C PRO A 360 4.40 -6.28 -33.08
N TRP A 361 4.38 -5.97 -31.78
CA TRP A 361 3.46 -4.98 -31.23
C TRP A 361 3.76 -3.57 -31.76
N LEU A 362 5.03 -3.14 -31.76
CA LEU A 362 5.42 -1.87 -32.38
C LEU A 362 5.11 -1.82 -33.87
N GLY A 363 5.26 -2.93 -34.58
CA GLY A 363 4.88 -3.02 -35.99
C GLY A 363 3.39 -2.74 -36.21
N GLU A 364 2.51 -3.17 -35.30
CA GLU A 364 1.09 -2.82 -35.33
C GLU A 364 0.85 -1.35 -35.01
N ILE A 365 1.49 -0.80 -33.98
CA ILE A 365 1.41 0.62 -33.63
C ILE A 365 1.85 1.51 -34.82
N VAL A 366 2.90 1.10 -35.55
CA VAL A 366 3.35 1.80 -36.77
C VAL A 366 2.33 1.74 -37.90
N ARG A 367 1.61 0.64 -38.07
CA ARG A 367 0.51 0.58 -39.04
C ARG A 367 -0.58 1.58 -38.70
N GLN A 368 -0.90 1.74 -37.41
CA GLN A 368 -1.93 2.67 -36.93
C GLN A 368 -1.57 4.15 -37.10
N LEU A 369 -0.27 4.46 -37.17
CA LEU A 369 0.22 5.80 -37.53
C LEU A 369 -0.11 6.19 -38.97
N ASP A 370 -0.46 5.23 -39.85
CA ASP A 370 -0.89 5.48 -41.23
C ASP A 370 0.07 6.39 -42.01
N GLY A 371 1.37 6.04 -41.95
CA GLY A 371 2.44 6.78 -42.63
C GLY A 371 2.92 8.05 -41.91
N ILE A 372 2.30 8.44 -40.79
CA ILE A 372 2.78 9.56 -39.96
C ILE A 372 4.05 9.13 -39.21
N GLN A 373 5.15 9.83 -39.43
CA GLN A 373 6.35 9.65 -38.62
C GLN A 373 6.20 10.46 -37.31
N PRO A 374 6.20 9.81 -36.13
CA PRO A 374 6.07 10.52 -34.86
C PRO A 374 7.29 11.40 -34.61
N ALA A 375 7.06 12.56 -34.01
CA ALA A 375 8.10 13.51 -33.63
C ALA A 375 8.98 12.96 -32.50
N CYS A 376 8.40 12.17 -31.59
CA CYS A 376 9.11 11.43 -30.56
C CYS A 376 8.27 10.27 -30.02
N ILE A 377 8.95 9.33 -29.35
CA ILE A 377 8.36 8.26 -28.56
C ILE A 377 8.69 8.53 -27.09
N VAL A 378 7.75 8.32 -26.18
CA VAL A 378 7.92 8.58 -24.75
C VAL A 378 7.54 7.34 -23.94
N GLY A 379 8.41 6.90 -23.03
CA GLY A 379 8.18 5.69 -22.23
C GLY A 379 9.27 5.43 -21.18
N ASP A 380 9.10 4.34 -20.43
CA ASP A 380 10.04 3.88 -19.39
C ASP A 380 11.22 3.07 -19.98
N ARG A 381 12.39 3.16 -19.33
CA ARG A 381 13.65 2.45 -19.64
C ARG A 381 13.55 0.94 -19.58
N PHE A 382 12.53 0.42 -18.91
CA PHE A 382 12.33 -1.01 -18.80
C PHE A 382 12.18 -1.64 -20.20
N ARG A 383 13.11 -2.54 -20.55
CA ARG A 383 13.23 -3.23 -21.87
C ARG A 383 13.65 -2.37 -23.07
N HIS A 384 14.29 -1.23 -22.85
CA HIS A 384 14.81 -0.37 -23.92
C HIS A 384 15.64 -1.10 -25.00
N ALA A 385 16.49 -2.06 -24.61
CA ALA A 385 17.38 -2.74 -25.56
C ALA A 385 16.58 -3.55 -26.60
N GLU A 386 15.61 -4.35 -26.15
CA GLU A 386 14.68 -5.08 -27.03
C GLU A 386 13.80 -4.12 -27.84
N PHE A 387 13.41 -3.02 -27.22
CA PHE A 387 12.58 -1.99 -27.84
C PHE A 387 13.29 -1.26 -28.98
N ASN A 388 14.59 -0.94 -28.85
CA ASN A 388 15.36 -0.30 -29.91
C ASN A 388 15.51 -1.16 -31.16
N GLU A 389 15.76 -2.45 -30.99
CA GLU A 389 15.84 -3.36 -32.13
C GLU A 389 14.49 -3.41 -32.86
N ALA A 390 13.39 -3.44 -32.11
CA ALA A 390 12.05 -3.37 -32.63
C ALA A 390 11.76 -2.04 -33.38
N LEU A 391 12.16 -0.89 -32.81
CA LEU A 391 12.01 0.41 -33.47
C LEU A 391 12.76 0.47 -34.80
N ASN A 392 13.98 -0.05 -34.84
CA ASN A 392 14.78 -0.12 -36.08
C ASN A 392 14.06 -0.96 -37.14
N LYS A 393 13.56 -2.15 -36.78
CA LYS A 393 12.81 -3.04 -37.68
C LYS A 393 11.49 -2.43 -38.16
N ALA A 394 10.85 -1.62 -37.32
CA ALA A 394 9.59 -0.95 -37.63
C ALA A 394 9.78 0.40 -38.37
N GLY A 395 11.01 0.77 -38.76
CA GLY A 395 11.29 2.01 -39.48
C GLY A 395 11.33 3.27 -38.61
N LEU A 396 11.21 3.13 -37.28
CA LEU A 396 11.22 4.23 -36.31
C LEU A 396 12.60 4.47 -35.66
N GLY A 397 13.66 3.81 -36.13
CA GLY A 397 15.01 3.90 -35.54
C GLY A 397 15.60 5.32 -35.46
N ARG A 398 15.11 6.26 -36.27
CA ARG A 398 15.52 7.67 -36.25
C ARG A 398 14.62 8.57 -35.40
N VAL A 399 13.51 8.04 -34.88
CA VAL A 399 12.60 8.81 -34.02
C VAL A 399 13.21 8.93 -32.63
N PRO A 400 13.32 10.16 -32.07
CA PRO A 400 13.83 10.35 -30.72
C PRO A 400 13.00 9.60 -29.67
N PHE A 401 13.66 8.80 -28.85
CA PHE A 401 13.05 8.20 -27.66
C PHE A 401 13.35 9.05 -26.43
N ILE A 402 12.31 9.53 -25.76
CA ILE A 402 12.37 10.37 -24.57
C ILE A 402 12.06 9.53 -23.33
N TRP A 403 13.04 9.45 -22.44
CA TRP A 403 12.93 8.70 -21.20
C TRP A 403 12.11 9.42 -20.16
N ARG A 404 11.08 8.74 -19.65
CA ARG A 404 10.30 9.20 -18.50
C ARG A 404 9.98 8.01 -17.61
N GLY A 405 10.39 8.08 -16.35
CA GLY A 405 10.02 7.08 -15.36
C GLY A 405 8.73 7.48 -14.63
N PHE A 406 7.94 6.50 -14.20
CA PHE A 406 6.78 6.74 -13.32
C PHE A 406 7.17 6.99 -11.85
N GLY A 407 8.37 7.50 -11.58
CA GLY A 407 8.85 7.86 -10.24
C GLY A 407 8.36 9.23 -9.78
N TRP A 408 8.70 9.64 -8.56
CA TRP A 408 8.26 10.91 -7.97
C TRP A 408 8.71 12.15 -8.76
N LYS A 409 9.91 12.13 -9.34
CA LYS A 409 10.46 13.29 -10.08
C LYS A 409 9.76 13.50 -11.42
N ASP A 410 9.92 12.53 -12.32
CA ASP A 410 9.37 12.63 -13.67
C ASP A 410 7.84 12.49 -13.64
N GLY A 411 7.32 11.51 -12.91
CA GLY A 411 5.87 11.27 -12.81
C GLY A 411 5.08 12.47 -12.29
N SER A 412 5.61 13.24 -11.33
CA SER A 412 4.91 14.41 -10.79
C SER A 412 4.76 15.50 -11.86
N GLU A 413 5.82 15.78 -12.60
CA GLU A 413 5.79 16.77 -13.69
C GLU A 413 4.85 16.31 -14.83
N ASP A 414 4.87 15.02 -15.19
CA ASP A 414 4.00 14.49 -16.24
C ASP A 414 2.52 14.58 -15.84
N ILE A 415 2.19 14.23 -14.59
CA ILE A 415 0.83 14.34 -14.05
C ILE A 415 0.34 15.79 -14.07
N GLU A 416 1.16 16.74 -13.62
CA GLU A 416 0.78 18.15 -13.59
C GLU A 416 0.50 18.69 -15.00
N ARG A 417 1.39 18.38 -15.96
CA ARG A 417 1.23 18.81 -17.35
C ARG A 417 0.01 18.18 -18.01
N PHE A 418 -0.22 16.88 -17.79
CA PHE A 418 -1.41 16.18 -18.27
C PHE A 418 -2.69 16.82 -17.74
N ARG A 419 -2.77 17.04 -16.41
CA ARG A 419 -3.94 17.68 -15.78
C ARG A 419 -4.20 19.06 -16.34
N ARG A 420 -3.16 19.89 -16.46
CA ARG A 420 -3.29 21.23 -17.05
C ARG A 420 -3.83 21.17 -18.48
N ALA A 421 -3.25 20.33 -19.34
CA ALA A 421 -3.72 20.18 -20.72
C ALA A 421 -5.18 19.69 -20.81
N LEU A 422 -5.58 18.76 -19.93
CA LEU A 422 -6.97 18.30 -19.85
C LEU A 422 -7.91 19.45 -19.45
N PHE A 423 -7.57 20.18 -18.37
CA PHE A 423 -8.41 21.24 -17.82
C PHE A 423 -8.48 22.48 -18.73
N ASP A 424 -7.41 22.75 -19.47
CA ASP A 424 -7.36 23.81 -20.49
C ASP A 424 -8.11 23.40 -21.79
N GLY A 425 -8.67 22.19 -21.84
CA GLY A 425 -9.46 21.69 -22.97
C GLY A 425 -8.62 21.32 -24.20
N GLU A 426 -7.31 21.10 -24.02
CA GLU A 426 -6.37 20.75 -25.08
C GLU A 426 -6.41 19.28 -25.50
N ILE A 427 -7.28 18.47 -24.90
CA ILE A 427 -7.44 17.04 -25.21
C ILE A 427 -8.81 16.82 -25.84
N LYS A 428 -8.84 16.18 -27.01
CA LYS A 428 -10.03 15.79 -27.76
C LYS A 428 -9.92 14.32 -28.15
N VAL A 429 -10.82 13.50 -27.63
CA VAL A 429 -10.81 12.04 -27.81
C VAL A 429 -12.22 11.54 -28.09
N VAL A 430 -12.37 10.46 -28.86
CA VAL A 430 -13.68 9.82 -29.01
C VAL A 430 -14.01 9.00 -27.75
N PRO A 431 -15.29 8.80 -27.40
CA PRO A 431 -15.67 7.94 -26.28
C PRO A 431 -14.99 6.58 -26.36
N SER A 432 -14.10 6.31 -25.42
CA SER A 432 -13.29 5.09 -25.36
C SER A 432 -13.56 4.35 -24.05
N LEU A 433 -14.00 3.10 -24.17
CA LEU A 433 -14.17 2.24 -23.00
C LEU A 433 -12.81 1.94 -22.35
N LEU A 434 -11.75 1.72 -23.14
CA LEU A 434 -10.39 1.52 -22.67
C LEU A 434 -9.92 2.69 -21.79
N LEU A 435 -10.01 3.93 -22.31
CA LEU A 435 -9.51 5.11 -21.59
C LEU A 435 -10.38 5.45 -20.38
N ARG A 436 -11.71 5.44 -20.50
CA ARG A 436 -12.61 5.66 -19.36
C ARG A 436 -12.30 4.69 -18.22
N PHE A 437 -12.09 3.41 -18.56
CA PHE A 437 -11.77 2.39 -17.58
C PHE A 437 -10.37 2.60 -16.96
N ALA A 438 -9.36 2.86 -17.79
CA ALA A 438 -8.00 3.12 -17.31
C ALA A 438 -7.91 4.35 -16.40
N PHE A 439 -8.60 5.45 -16.74
CA PHE A 439 -8.64 6.66 -15.91
C PHE A 439 -9.45 6.48 -14.63
N SER A 440 -10.53 5.68 -14.65
CA SER A 440 -11.27 5.35 -13.43
C SER A 440 -10.44 4.58 -12.40
N ASP A 441 -9.46 3.78 -12.88
CA ASP A 441 -8.53 3.03 -12.06
C ASP A 441 -7.24 3.80 -11.72
N ALA A 442 -7.02 4.96 -12.35
CA ALA A 442 -5.79 5.75 -12.18
C ALA A 442 -5.88 6.66 -10.95
N VAL A 443 -4.96 6.47 -10.00
CA VAL A 443 -4.81 7.33 -8.82
C VAL A 443 -3.43 7.96 -8.79
N THR A 444 -3.28 9.04 -8.03
CA THR A 444 -2.01 9.65 -7.71
C THR A 444 -1.69 9.44 -6.25
N PHE A 445 -0.52 8.88 -5.97
CA PHE A 445 0.10 8.92 -4.65
C PHE A 445 0.87 10.23 -4.50
N ILE A 446 0.85 10.82 -3.31
CA ILE A 446 1.58 12.06 -3.01
C ILE A 446 2.64 11.78 -1.94
N ASP A 447 3.89 12.16 -2.19
CA ASP A 447 4.99 12.04 -1.21
C ASP A 447 5.00 13.21 -0.19
N LEU A 448 5.93 13.18 0.77
CA LEU A 448 6.07 14.23 1.78
C LEU A 448 6.49 15.59 1.20
N ALA A 449 7.09 15.62 0.01
CA ALA A 449 7.50 16.83 -0.68
C ALA A 449 6.41 17.37 -1.62
N GLY A 450 5.24 16.71 -1.68
CA GLY A 450 4.12 17.10 -2.54
C GLY A 450 4.21 16.57 -3.97
N ASN A 451 5.21 15.73 -4.29
CA ASN A 451 5.33 15.16 -5.63
C ASN A 451 4.27 14.07 -5.84
N ALA A 452 3.64 14.09 -7.02
CA ALA A 452 2.68 13.08 -7.43
C ALA A 452 3.35 11.90 -8.14
N LYS A 453 2.81 10.70 -7.94
CA LYS A 453 3.19 9.49 -8.65
C LYS A 453 1.96 8.73 -9.10
N LEU A 454 1.93 8.30 -10.35
CA LEU A 454 0.83 7.53 -10.91
C LEU A 454 0.75 6.14 -10.28
N GLY A 455 -0.46 5.67 -10.02
CA GLY A 455 -0.74 4.44 -9.31
C GLY A 455 -2.08 3.83 -9.70
N LYS A 456 -2.28 2.57 -9.30
CA LYS A 456 -3.53 1.84 -9.48
C LYS A 456 -4.42 2.01 -8.24
N GLY A 457 -5.67 2.41 -8.43
CA GLY A 457 -6.65 2.54 -7.35
C GLY A 457 -7.07 1.19 -6.77
N ARG A 458 -7.03 0.14 -7.61
CA ARG A 458 -7.30 -1.26 -7.25
C ARG A 458 -6.15 -2.15 -7.70
N SER A 459 -5.87 -3.24 -6.97
CA SER A 459 -4.75 -4.16 -7.28
C SER A 459 -4.87 -4.80 -8.67
N LEU A 460 -6.09 -5.09 -9.11
CA LEU A 460 -6.41 -5.66 -10.42
C LEU A 460 -6.63 -4.60 -11.51
N GLY A 461 -6.36 -3.33 -11.19
CA GLY A 461 -6.51 -2.18 -12.08
C GLY A 461 -5.63 -2.28 -13.32
N ARG A 462 -6.12 -1.78 -14.44
CA ARG A 462 -5.37 -1.65 -15.70
C ARG A 462 -5.33 -0.18 -16.05
N ILE A 463 -4.18 0.45 -15.82
CA ILE A 463 -3.99 1.89 -16.01
C ILE A 463 -3.03 2.18 -17.16
N ASP A 464 -2.60 1.15 -17.88
CA ASP A 464 -1.50 1.19 -18.84
C ASP A 464 -1.81 2.20 -19.97
N ALA A 465 -3.07 2.24 -20.45
CA ALA A 465 -3.53 3.25 -21.41
C ALA A 465 -3.55 4.68 -20.84
N ALA A 466 -3.91 4.86 -19.57
CA ALA A 466 -3.85 6.16 -18.90
C ALA A 466 -2.39 6.60 -18.71
N ALA A 467 -1.48 5.67 -18.38
CA ALA A 467 -0.05 5.92 -18.23
C ALA A 467 0.58 6.37 -19.57
N ALA A 468 0.32 5.64 -20.66
CA ALA A 468 0.75 6.03 -22.00
C ALA A 468 0.21 7.42 -22.40
N THR A 469 -1.06 7.69 -22.09
CA THR A 469 -1.71 8.99 -22.37
C THR A 469 -1.06 10.13 -21.61
N VAL A 470 -0.82 9.97 -20.30
CA VAL A 470 -0.15 10.97 -19.46
C VAL A 470 1.21 11.34 -20.03
N LEU A 471 2.00 10.33 -20.46
CA LEU A 471 3.31 10.56 -21.08
C LEU A 471 3.22 11.33 -22.40
N ALA A 472 2.33 10.93 -23.30
CA ALA A 472 2.17 11.56 -24.61
C ALA A 472 1.74 13.04 -24.48
N VAL A 473 0.72 13.29 -23.66
CA VAL A 473 0.16 14.64 -23.45
C VAL A 473 1.17 15.53 -22.72
N ALA A 474 1.83 15.04 -21.68
CA ALA A 474 2.83 15.81 -20.95
C ALA A 474 4.00 16.22 -21.86
N GLN A 475 4.44 15.33 -22.74
CA GLN A 475 5.46 15.66 -23.73
C GLN A 475 4.95 16.68 -24.76
N GLY A 476 3.68 16.60 -25.17
CA GLY A 476 3.06 17.62 -26.03
C GLY A 476 3.07 19.01 -25.40
N ALA A 477 2.72 19.09 -24.11
CA ALA A 477 2.81 20.33 -23.35
C ALA A 477 4.26 20.86 -23.27
N ARG A 478 5.27 19.99 -23.13
CA ARG A 478 6.69 20.39 -23.18
C ARG A 478 7.08 20.94 -24.55
N MET A 479 6.64 20.29 -25.63
CA MET A 479 6.93 20.74 -27.00
C MET A 479 6.32 22.11 -27.29
N LYS A 480 5.07 22.36 -26.84
CA LYS A 480 4.44 23.68 -26.96
C LYS A 480 5.17 24.77 -26.16
N ALA A 481 5.67 24.42 -24.98
CA ALA A 481 6.37 25.37 -24.10
C ALA A 481 7.82 25.66 -24.52
N ALA A 482 8.42 24.81 -25.36
CA ALA A 482 9.79 25.00 -25.81
C ALA A 482 9.88 26.21 -26.77
N PRO A 483 10.89 27.09 -26.61
CA PRO A 483 11.07 28.23 -27.51
C PRO A 483 11.32 27.72 -28.93
N GLN A 484 10.51 28.16 -29.90
CA GLN A 484 10.71 27.84 -31.30
C GLN A 484 12.10 28.34 -31.75
N ARG A 485 12.97 27.42 -32.18
CA ARG A 485 14.20 27.80 -32.88
C ARG A 485 13.78 28.49 -34.17
N LYS A 486 13.94 29.81 -34.26
CA LYS A 486 13.90 30.52 -35.55
C LYS A 486 14.93 29.85 -36.46
N GLU A 487 14.48 29.26 -37.56
CA GLU A 487 15.36 28.78 -38.60
C GLU A 487 16.31 29.93 -38.97
N ARG A 488 17.61 29.65 -38.98
CA ARG A 488 18.59 30.59 -39.50
C ARG A 488 18.23 30.80 -40.97
N ALA A 489 17.72 31.98 -41.29
CA ALA A 489 17.62 32.44 -42.67
C ALA A 489 18.99 32.25 -43.32
N LEU A 490 19.07 31.28 -44.23
CA LEU A 490 20.18 31.16 -45.16
C LEU A 490 20.13 32.41 -46.03
N TRP A 491 20.99 33.37 -45.73
CA TRP A 491 21.28 34.46 -46.66
C TRP A 491 21.99 33.83 -47.85
N VAL A 492 21.31 33.92 -49.01
CA VAL A 492 21.74 33.48 -50.34
C VAL A 492 22.99 34.22 -50.78
#